data_AF-A0A925A6W5-F1
#
_entry.id   AF-A0A925A6W5-F1
#
_cell.length_a   1.000
_cell.length_b   1.000
_cell.length_c   1.000
_cell.angle_alpha   90.00
_cell.angle_beta   90.00
_cell.angle_gamma   90.00
#
_symmetry.space_group_name_H-M   'P 1'
#
loop_
_entity.id
_entity.type
_entity.pdbx_description
1 polymer ?
#
loop_
_entity_poly.entity_id
_entity_poly.type
_entity_poly.pdbx_seq_one_letter_code
_entity_poly.pdbx_strand_id
1 'polypeptide(L)'
;MHAYRSHTCGALRPDDAGKDVRLSGWVHRKRDHGGLLFIDLRDNYGLTQIVIAPSSPAFASAERVRAESVIQLDGRVVERTAETKNANLPTGGVEVQASALEVLGAAEELPLPVFGEPDYPEELRLKYRFLDLRREKLHKSILLRSQVIASLRRRMIDQGFVEFQTPILTASSPEGARDFLVPSRLHPGKFYALPQAPQQFKQLLMVAGFDKYFQIAPCFRDEDARADRSPGEFYQLDFEMSFVTQEDVFNAIEPVLAGVFEEFANGKRVTKAGTFPRIPYAESIAKYGSDKPDLRNPLELQDVSEHFRG
;
A
#
# COMPACT_ATOMS: atom_id res chain seq x y z
N MET A 1 -17.17 -14.40 24.83
CA MET A 1 -16.27 -13.46 24.12
C MET A 1 -15.20 -14.29 23.42
N HIS A 2 -14.81 -13.97 22.17
CA HIS A 2 -13.79 -14.75 21.45
C HIS A 2 -12.42 -14.65 22.15
N ALA A 3 -11.60 -15.70 22.05
CA ALA A 3 -10.37 -15.87 22.82
C ALA A 3 -9.41 -14.67 22.76
N TYR A 4 -9.29 -14.02 21.60
CA TYR A 4 -8.31 -12.94 21.40
C TYR A 4 -8.90 -11.53 21.31
N ARG A 5 -10.17 -11.37 20.94
CA ARG A 5 -10.74 -10.03 20.75
C ARG A 5 -12.26 -10.04 20.68
N SER A 6 -12.83 -8.94 21.14
CA SER A 6 -14.23 -8.56 20.93
C SER A 6 -14.35 -7.48 19.85
N HIS A 7 -13.37 -6.57 19.79
CA HIS A 7 -13.29 -5.43 18.89
C HIS A 7 -11.87 -5.30 18.37
N THR A 8 -11.68 -4.52 17.30
CA THR A 8 -10.34 -4.09 16.88
C THR A 8 -9.93 -2.86 17.68
N CYS A 9 -8.63 -2.59 17.77
CA CYS A 9 -8.09 -1.44 18.48
C CYS A 9 -8.47 -0.11 17.82
N GLY A 10 -9.00 -0.10 16.60
CA GLY A 10 -9.54 1.11 15.95
C GLY A 10 -11.05 1.30 16.05
N ALA A 11 -11.79 0.32 16.60
CA ALA A 11 -13.24 0.26 16.47
C ALA A 11 -14.02 1.02 17.56
N LEU A 12 -13.49 1.13 18.78
CA LEU A 12 -14.25 1.65 19.92
C LEU A 12 -14.67 3.11 19.75
N ARG A 13 -15.88 3.44 20.20
CA ARG A 13 -16.50 4.78 20.17
C ARG A 13 -17.13 5.14 21.52
N PRO A 14 -17.52 6.41 21.75
CA PRO A 14 -18.25 6.81 22.98
C PRO A 14 -19.46 5.93 23.29
N ASP A 15 -20.19 5.48 22.27
CA ASP A 15 -21.36 4.58 22.41
C ASP A 15 -21.01 3.17 22.95
N ASP A 16 -19.72 2.85 23.07
CA ASP A 16 -19.24 1.62 23.69
C ASP A 16 -18.95 1.76 25.19
N ALA A 17 -19.07 2.97 25.74
CA ALA A 17 -18.83 3.22 27.17
C ALA A 17 -19.66 2.30 28.06
N GLY A 18 -19.01 1.76 29.09
CA GLY A 18 -19.59 0.84 30.05
C GLY A 18 -19.56 -0.64 29.62
N LYS A 19 -19.27 -0.96 28.35
CA LYS A 19 -19.16 -2.35 27.86
C LYS A 19 -17.83 -2.98 28.29
N ASP A 20 -17.87 -4.28 28.56
CA ASP A 20 -16.67 -5.11 28.74
C ASP A 20 -16.14 -5.56 27.39
N VAL A 21 -14.83 -5.40 27.19
CA VAL A 21 -14.15 -5.68 25.94
C VAL A 21 -12.87 -6.48 26.17
N ARG A 22 -12.59 -7.33 25.19
CA ARG A 22 -11.28 -7.96 24.98
C ARG A 22 -10.60 -7.34 23.78
N LEU A 23 -9.34 -6.94 23.92
CA LEU A 23 -8.50 -6.45 22.83
C LEU A 23 -7.17 -7.21 22.80
N SER A 24 -6.62 -7.41 21.61
CA SER A 24 -5.27 -7.93 21.41
C SER A 24 -4.52 -7.06 20.41
N GLY A 25 -3.23 -6.87 20.64
CA GLY A 25 -2.41 -6.05 19.76
C GLY A 25 -0.96 -5.90 20.24
N TRP A 26 -0.25 -4.98 19.60
CA TRP A 26 1.11 -4.60 19.95
C TRP A 26 1.11 -3.39 20.86
N VAL A 27 1.92 -3.42 21.91
CA VAL A 27 2.17 -2.24 22.75
C VAL A 27 2.93 -1.20 21.94
N HIS A 28 2.23 -0.22 21.38
CA HIS A 28 2.85 0.80 20.53
C HIS A 28 3.79 1.69 21.33
N ARG A 29 3.33 2.14 22.49
CA ARG A 29 4.14 2.77 23.53
C ARG A 29 3.50 2.57 24.90
N LYS A 30 4.32 2.67 25.93
CA LYS A 30 3.92 2.63 27.34
C LYS A 30 4.38 3.92 28.02
N ARG A 31 3.51 4.53 28.83
CA ARG A 31 3.79 5.74 29.61
C ARG A 31 3.43 5.46 31.07
N ASP A 32 4.26 5.92 31.99
CA ASP A 32 4.04 5.81 33.43
C ASP A 32 3.94 7.21 34.04
N HIS A 33 2.82 7.50 34.70
CA HIS A 33 2.57 8.76 35.37
C HIS A 33 2.41 8.54 36.88
N GLY A 34 3.47 8.11 37.54
CA GLY A 34 3.51 8.00 39.00
C GLY A 34 2.62 6.87 39.53
N GLY A 35 2.65 5.71 38.87
CA GLY A 35 1.87 4.53 39.27
C GLY A 35 0.61 4.32 38.44
N LEU A 36 0.25 5.23 37.54
CA LEU A 36 -0.81 4.98 36.54
C LEU A 36 -0.15 4.67 35.19
N LEU A 37 -0.36 3.45 34.70
CA LEU A 37 0.21 3.01 33.42
C LEU A 37 -0.78 3.27 32.27
N PHE A 38 -0.25 3.83 31.20
CA PHE A 38 -0.96 4.04 29.95
C PHE A 38 -0.27 3.25 28.83
N ILE A 39 -1.02 2.40 28.14
CA ILE A 39 -0.57 1.67 26.96
C ILE A 39 -1.39 2.14 25.76
N ASP A 40 -0.72 2.56 24.70
CA ASP A 40 -1.37 2.71 23.41
C ASP A 40 -1.29 1.34 22.71
N LEU A 41 -2.41 0.62 22.66
CA LEU A 41 -2.48 -0.70 22.04
C LEU A 41 -2.82 -0.56 20.55
N ARG A 42 -1.97 -1.13 19.69
CA ARG A 42 -2.10 -1.06 18.22
C ARG A 42 -2.50 -2.40 17.64
N ASP A 43 -3.39 -2.37 16.65
CA ASP A 43 -3.54 -3.47 15.69
C ASP A 43 -3.55 -2.92 14.24
N ASN A 44 -3.94 -3.75 13.28
CA ASN A 44 -4.03 -3.35 11.86
C ASN A 44 -5.01 -2.19 11.61
N TYR A 45 -5.97 -1.96 12.51
CA TYR A 45 -7.10 -1.07 12.29
C TYR A 45 -6.98 0.25 13.05
N GLY A 46 -6.08 0.34 14.03
CA GLY A 46 -5.82 1.58 14.73
C GLY A 46 -5.23 1.40 16.13
N LEU A 47 -5.42 2.42 16.95
CA LEU A 47 -4.91 2.52 18.31
C LEU A 47 -6.07 2.71 19.29
N THR A 48 -6.00 2.08 20.46
CA THR A 48 -6.86 2.35 21.62
C THR A 48 -5.98 2.60 22.84
N GLN A 49 -6.31 3.63 23.65
CA GLN A 49 -5.63 3.83 24.93
C GLN A 49 -6.17 2.85 25.98
N ILE A 50 -5.24 2.22 26.67
CA ILE A 50 -5.47 1.34 27.81
C ILE A 50 -4.93 2.03 29.06
N VAL A 51 -5.73 2.05 30.11
CA VAL A 51 -5.37 2.59 31.43
C VAL A 51 -5.32 1.45 32.44
N ILE A 52 -4.25 1.40 33.22
CA ILE A 52 -4.01 0.32 34.18
C ILE A 52 -3.59 0.95 35.51
N ALA A 53 -4.52 0.96 36.46
CA ALA A 53 -4.31 1.48 37.81
C ALA A 53 -3.48 0.51 38.67
N PRO A 54 -2.77 0.98 39.72
CA PRO A 54 -2.00 0.11 40.62
C PRO A 54 -2.82 -1.02 41.25
N SER A 55 -4.11 -0.77 41.48
CA SER A 55 -5.04 -1.73 42.08
C SER A 55 -5.49 -2.83 41.11
N SER A 56 -5.19 -2.71 39.81
CA SER A 56 -5.58 -3.71 38.81
C SER A 56 -4.68 -4.95 38.91
N PRO A 57 -5.23 -6.17 38.87
CA PRO A 57 -4.43 -7.40 38.76
C PRO A 57 -3.49 -7.41 37.54
N ALA A 58 -3.82 -6.65 36.50
CA ALA A 58 -3.00 -6.51 35.29
C ALA A 58 -1.72 -5.68 35.50
N PHE A 59 -1.60 -4.92 36.59
CA PHE A 59 -0.55 -3.91 36.76
C PHE A 59 0.86 -4.48 36.74
N ALA A 60 1.13 -5.52 37.53
CA ALA A 60 2.46 -6.13 37.62
C ALA A 60 2.93 -6.73 36.27
N SER A 61 1.99 -7.29 35.49
CA SER A 61 2.29 -7.76 34.14
C SER A 61 2.57 -6.59 33.20
N ALA A 62 1.73 -5.55 33.21
CA ALA A 62 1.89 -4.36 32.37
C ALA A 62 3.20 -3.59 32.63
N GLU A 63 3.65 -3.53 33.89
CA GLU A 63 4.91 -2.90 34.28
C GLU A 63 6.12 -3.54 33.57
N ARG A 64 6.09 -4.86 33.37
CA ARG A 64 7.19 -5.62 32.72
C ARG A 64 7.12 -5.61 31.19
N VAL A 65 5.96 -5.31 30.62
CA VAL A 65 5.76 -5.34 29.16
C VAL A 65 6.58 -4.24 28.48
N ARG A 66 7.30 -4.61 27.41
CA ARG A 66 8.09 -3.70 26.57
C ARG A 66 7.29 -3.26 25.34
N ALA A 67 7.73 -2.17 24.70
CA ALA A 67 7.19 -1.77 23.40
C ALA A 67 7.28 -2.91 22.39
N GLU A 68 6.28 -3.00 21.50
CA GLU A 68 6.06 -4.05 20.51
C GLU A 68 5.86 -5.47 21.04
N SER A 69 5.72 -5.67 22.35
CA SER A 69 5.21 -6.94 22.87
C SER A 69 3.76 -7.13 22.44
N VAL A 70 3.36 -8.38 22.18
CA VAL A 70 1.99 -8.76 21.85
C VAL A 70 1.28 -9.11 23.14
N ILE A 71 0.17 -8.41 23.40
CA ILE A 71 -0.64 -8.61 24.60
C ILE A 71 -2.11 -8.83 24.23
N GLN A 72 -2.80 -9.55 25.11
CA GLN A 72 -4.27 -9.57 25.21
C GLN A 72 -4.67 -8.93 26.53
N LEU A 73 -5.75 -8.17 26.53
CA LEU A 73 -6.32 -7.62 27.75
C LEU A 73 -7.83 -7.71 27.76
N ASP A 74 -8.39 -7.84 28.95
CA ASP A 74 -9.79 -7.61 29.24
C ASP A 74 -9.92 -6.31 30.01
N GLY A 75 -10.99 -5.57 29.75
CA GLY A 75 -11.24 -4.33 30.44
C GLY A 75 -12.60 -3.74 30.13
N ARG A 76 -12.90 -2.63 30.79
CA ARG A 76 -14.14 -1.89 30.61
C ARG A 76 -13.89 -0.60 29.85
N VAL A 77 -14.73 -0.31 28.87
CA VAL A 77 -14.66 0.96 28.13
C VAL A 77 -15.18 2.09 29.00
N VAL A 78 -14.43 3.19 29.08
CA VAL A 78 -14.77 4.39 29.85
C VAL A 78 -14.59 5.62 28.97
N GLU A 79 -15.47 6.60 29.15
CA GLU A 79 -15.29 7.90 28.49
C GLU A 79 -14.11 8.64 29.08
N ARG A 80 -13.35 9.29 28.19
CA ARG A 80 -12.28 10.20 28.60
C ARG A 80 -12.88 11.52 29.09
N THR A 81 -12.20 12.15 30.05
CA THR A 81 -12.55 13.49 30.51
C THR A 81 -12.40 14.50 29.36
N ALA A 82 -13.09 15.64 29.44
CA ALA A 82 -13.08 16.64 28.38
C ALA A 82 -11.65 17.10 28.00
N GLU A 83 -10.75 17.16 28.98
CA GLU A 83 -9.36 17.59 28.86
C GLU A 83 -8.44 16.51 28.26
N THR A 84 -8.84 15.23 28.33
CA THR A 84 -8.03 14.09 27.90
C THR A 84 -8.49 13.47 26.57
N LYS A 85 -9.58 13.98 25.99
CA LYS A 85 -10.05 13.61 24.65
C LYS A 85 -8.99 13.94 23.60
N ASN A 86 -8.74 13.01 22.68
CA ASN A 86 -7.76 13.17 21.61
C ASN A 86 -8.46 13.18 20.24
N ALA A 87 -8.59 14.37 19.63
CA ALA A 87 -9.25 14.53 18.33
C ALA A 87 -8.49 13.85 17.16
N ASN A 88 -7.20 13.52 17.33
CA ASN A 88 -6.40 12.88 16.29
C ASN A 88 -6.60 11.36 16.22
N LEU A 89 -7.35 10.76 17.15
CA LEU A 89 -7.63 9.32 17.18
C LEU A 89 -9.14 9.08 17.07
N PRO A 90 -9.60 8.16 16.18
CA PRO A 90 -11.02 7.79 16.11
C PRO A 90 -11.58 7.25 17.44
N THR A 91 -10.72 6.61 18.24
CA THR A 91 -11.02 6.07 19.58
C THR A 91 -10.76 7.11 20.68
N GLY A 92 -10.32 8.32 20.34
CA GLY A 92 -9.76 9.28 21.30
C GLY A 92 -10.78 9.89 22.28
N GLY A 93 -12.07 9.61 22.11
CA GLY A 93 -13.13 9.93 23.07
C GLY A 93 -13.29 8.92 24.21
N VAL A 94 -12.69 7.73 24.09
CA VAL A 94 -12.79 6.63 25.04
C VAL A 94 -11.42 6.02 25.37
N GLU A 95 -11.38 5.25 26.44
CA GLU A 95 -10.24 4.42 26.83
C GLU A 95 -10.74 3.12 27.48
N VAL A 96 -9.85 2.15 27.64
CA VAL A 96 -10.17 0.88 28.29
C VAL A 96 -9.43 0.78 29.62
N GLN A 97 -10.17 0.64 30.71
CA GLN A 97 -9.59 0.31 32.02
C GLN A 97 -9.35 -1.19 32.08
N ALA A 98 -8.09 -1.62 32.06
CA ALA A 98 -7.75 -3.04 32.02
C ALA A 98 -7.94 -3.71 33.39
N SER A 99 -8.64 -4.83 33.41
CA SER A 99 -8.84 -5.70 34.58
C SER A 99 -7.95 -6.94 34.52
N ALA A 100 -7.59 -7.41 33.33
CA ALA A 100 -6.66 -8.52 33.11
C ALA A 100 -5.75 -8.25 31.91
N LEU A 101 -4.52 -8.78 31.97
CA LEU A 101 -3.55 -8.70 30.88
C LEU A 101 -2.75 -10.00 30.79
N GLU A 102 -2.68 -10.54 29.59
CA GLU A 102 -1.86 -11.69 29.22
C GLU A 102 -0.81 -11.26 28.18
N VAL A 103 0.44 -11.69 28.38
CA VAL A 103 1.50 -11.48 27.39
C VAL A 103 1.54 -12.69 26.46
N LEU A 104 1.07 -12.49 25.23
CA LEU A 104 1.06 -13.53 24.20
C LEU A 104 2.44 -13.73 23.56
N GLY A 105 3.24 -12.66 23.51
CA GLY A 105 4.60 -12.71 23.01
C GLY A 105 5.40 -11.51 23.49
N ALA A 106 6.46 -11.75 24.26
CA ALA A 106 7.35 -10.70 24.73
C ALA A 106 8.24 -10.20 23.58
N ALA A 107 8.43 -8.88 23.48
CA ALA A 107 9.40 -8.30 22.57
C ALA A 107 10.75 -8.07 23.27
N GLU A 108 11.82 -8.33 22.54
CA GLU A 108 13.18 -7.93 22.91
C GLU A 108 13.39 -6.44 22.64
N GLU A 109 14.60 -5.94 22.90
CA GLU A 109 14.98 -4.60 22.47
C GLU A 109 14.94 -4.50 20.94
N LEU A 110 14.29 -3.46 20.44
CA LEU A 110 14.00 -3.34 19.02
C LEU A 110 15.17 -2.68 18.27
N PRO A 111 15.67 -3.29 17.19
CA PRO A 111 16.69 -2.65 16.34
C PRO A 111 16.14 -1.46 15.55
N LEU A 112 14.80 -1.37 15.43
CA LEU A 112 14.07 -0.31 14.75
C LEU A 112 12.80 0.01 15.54
N PRO A 113 12.76 1.14 16.28
CA PRO A 113 11.55 1.61 16.95
C PRO A 113 10.39 1.87 15.98
N VAL A 114 9.19 1.42 16.34
CA VAL A 114 7.98 1.63 15.54
C VAL A 114 7.27 2.94 15.92
N PHE A 115 7.26 3.29 17.20
CA PHE A 115 6.67 4.55 17.69
C PHE A 115 7.52 5.77 17.32
N GLY A 116 6.85 6.86 16.97
CA GLY A 116 7.48 8.14 16.62
C GLY A 116 8.07 8.18 15.20
N GLU A 117 8.12 7.04 14.51
CA GLU A 117 8.71 6.88 13.18
C GLU A 117 10.02 7.67 12.96
N PRO A 118 11.07 7.48 13.78
CA PRO A 118 12.32 8.21 13.58
C PRO A 118 12.90 7.89 12.20
N ASP A 119 13.66 8.83 11.64
CA ASP A 119 14.34 8.56 10.39
C ASP A 119 15.53 7.62 10.63
N TYR A 120 15.60 6.56 9.83
CA TYR A 120 16.62 5.52 9.94
C TYR A 120 17.15 5.19 8.55
N PRO A 121 18.43 4.79 8.43
CA PRO A 121 19.00 4.37 7.17
C PRO A 121 18.14 3.30 6.49
N GLU A 122 17.96 3.44 5.18
CA GLU A 122 17.12 2.54 4.38
C GLU A 122 17.57 1.08 4.51
N GLU A 123 18.88 0.83 4.54
CA GLU A 123 19.45 -0.51 4.74
C GLU A 123 18.92 -1.20 6.01
N LEU A 124 18.88 -0.47 7.14
CA LEU A 124 18.38 -1.01 8.40
C LEU A 124 16.87 -1.30 8.32
N ARG A 125 16.13 -0.40 7.67
CA ARG A 125 14.69 -0.54 7.46
C ARG A 125 14.34 -1.72 6.55
N LEU A 126 15.16 -1.98 5.52
CA LEU A 126 15.01 -3.14 4.64
C LEU A 126 15.44 -4.44 5.35
N LYS A 127 16.51 -4.42 6.14
CA LYS A 127 16.94 -5.56 6.96
C LYS A 127 15.86 -6.00 7.96
N TYR A 128 15.22 -5.04 8.62
CA TYR A 128 14.12 -5.27 9.58
C TYR A 128 12.76 -4.89 9.00
N ARG A 129 12.52 -5.21 7.72
CA ARG A 129 11.32 -4.79 7.00
C ARG A 129 10.01 -5.23 7.68
N PHE A 130 10.01 -6.36 8.37
CA PHE A 130 8.87 -6.84 9.15
C PHE A 130 8.48 -5.93 10.32
N LEU A 131 9.43 -5.17 10.89
CA LEU A 131 9.15 -4.10 11.86
C LEU A 131 8.79 -2.79 11.16
N ASP A 132 9.52 -2.42 10.11
CA ASP A 132 9.24 -1.19 9.34
C ASP A 132 7.81 -1.20 8.78
N LEU A 133 7.28 -2.36 8.36
CA LEU A 133 5.90 -2.56 7.89
C LEU A 133 4.83 -2.28 8.97
N ARG A 134 5.20 -2.23 10.25
CA ARG A 134 4.29 -1.84 11.35
C ARG A 134 4.20 -0.34 11.55
N ARG A 135 5.12 0.43 10.98
CA ARG A 135 5.09 1.90 11.03
C ARG A 135 3.90 2.40 10.21
N GLU A 136 3.18 3.36 10.78
CA GLU A 136 1.92 3.89 10.26
C GLU A 136 2.01 4.34 8.79
N LYS A 137 3.04 5.10 8.41
CA LYS A 137 3.20 5.61 7.03
C LYS A 137 3.30 4.47 6.02
N LEU A 138 4.15 3.48 6.31
CA LEU A 138 4.37 2.37 5.40
C LEU A 138 3.17 1.41 5.40
N HIS A 139 2.61 1.10 6.58
CA HIS A 139 1.41 0.29 6.72
C HIS A 139 0.25 0.85 5.89
N LYS A 140 -0.04 2.17 6.00
CA LYS A 140 -1.04 2.87 5.18
C LYS A 140 -0.73 2.77 3.69
N SER A 141 0.53 2.88 3.30
CA SER A 141 0.95 2.80 1.90
C SER A 141 0.71 1.40 1.30
N ILE A 142 0.97 0.33 2.07
CA ILE A 142 0.73 -1.05 1.63
C ILE A 142 -0.77 -1.34 1.54
N LEU A 143 -1.56 -0.91 2.51
CA LEU A 143 -3.02 -1.04 2.45
C LEU A 143 -3.61 -0.24 1.28
N LEU A 144 -3.15 0.99 1.06
CA LEU A 144 -3.54 1.81 -0.08
C LEU A 144 -3.25 1.10 -1.40
N ARG A 145 -2.05 0.52 -1.57
CA ARG A 145 -1.71 -0.26 -2.77
C ARG A 145 -2.71 -1.40 -3.00
N SER A 146 -3.07 -2.15 -1.95
CA SER A 146 -4.05 -3.22 -2.04
C SER A 146 -5.43 -2.71 -2.48
N GLN A 147 -5.90 -1.61 -1.89
CA GLN A 147 -7.17 -0.98 -2.24
C GLN A 147 -7.19 -0.45 -3.68
N VAL A 148 -6.09 0.18 -4.13
CA VAL A 148 -5.93 0.63 -5.52
C VAL A 148 -6.02 -0.55 -6.49
N ILE A 149 -5.33 -1.66 -6.22
CA ILE A 149 -5.38 -2.86 -7.06
C ILE A 149 -6.81 -3.42 -7.10
N ALA A 150 -7.51 -3.49 -5.96
CA ALA A 150 -8.90 -3.94 -5.92
C ALA A 150 -9.83 -3.03 -6.73
N SER A 151 -9.64 -1.71 -6.64
CA SER A 151 -10.41 -0.72 -7.43
C SER A 151 -10.14 -0.86 -8.93
N LEU A 152 -8.86 -1.03 -9.33
CA LEU A 152 -8.49 -1.30 -10.73
C LEU A 152 -9.21 -2.55 -11.26
N ARG A 153 -9.14 -3.67 -10.53
CA ARG A 153 -9.82 -4.92 -10.94
C ARG A 153 -11.32 -4.71 -11.12
N ARG A 154 -12.00 -4.13 -10.12
CA ARG A 154 -13.44 -3.85 -10.18
C ARG A 154 -13.79 -3.04 -11.43
N ARG A 155 -13.07 -1.95 -11.69
CA ARG A 155 -13.33 -1.06 -12.84
C ARG A 155 -13.10 -1.73 -14.17
N MET A 156 -12.07 -2.57 -14.30
CA MET A 156 -11.83 -3.34 -15.52
C MET A 156 -12.97 -4.36 -15.76
N ILE A 157 -13.35 -5.10 -14.71
CA ILE A 157 -14.44 -6.09 -14.77
C ILE A 157 -15.77 -5.42 -15.10
N ASP A 158 -16.09 -4.28 -14.49
CA ASP A 158 -17.32 -3.53 -14.73
C ASP A 158 -17.42 -3.04 -16.19
N GLN A 159 -16.28 -2.88 -16.89
CA GLN A 159 -16.22 -2.56 -18.32
C GLN A 159 -16.25 -3.78 -19.25
N GLY A 160 -16.42 -4.98 -18.69
CA GLY A 160 -16.51 -6.24 -19.42
C GLY A 160 -15.15 -6.86 -19.78
N PHE A 161 -14.05 -6.40 -19.19
CA PHE A 161 -12.77 -7.10 -19.32
C PHE A 161 -12.75 -8.35 -18.44
N VAL A 162 -12.06 -9.40 -18.91
CA VAL A 162 -11.87 -10.64 -18.16
C VAL A 162 -10.42 -10.74 -17.70
N GLU A 163 -10.21 -11.05 -16.41
CA GLU A 163 -8.86 -11.24 -15.84
C GLU A 163 -8.35 -12.64 -16.22
N PHE A 164 -7.27 -12.71 -17.00
CA PHE A 164 -6.62 -14.00 -17.30
C PHE A 164 -5.24 -14.07 -16.63
N GLN A 165 -4.88 -15.28 -16.20
CA GLN A 165 -3.53 -15.55 -15.70
C GLN A 165 -2.69 -16.17 -16.80
N THR A 166 -1.58 -15.51 -17.15
CA THR A 166 -0.63 -16.01 -18.14
C THR A 166 0.55 -16.72 -17.48
N PRO A 167 1.21 -17.67 -18.15
CA PRO A 167 2.41 -18.33 -17.64
C PRO A 167 3.55 -17.35 -17.30
N ILE A 168 4.29 -17.65 -16.22
CA ILE A 168 5.48 -16.90 -15.79
C ILE A 168 6.78 -17.53 -16.32
N LEU A 169 6.83 -18.85 -16.50
CA LEU A 169 8.00 -19.50 -17.09
C LEU A 169 7.78 -19.59 -18.60
N THR A 170 8.42 -18.69 -19.35
CA THR A 170 8.20 -18.53 -20.79
C THR A 170 9.46 -18.84 -21.59
N ALA A 171 9.35 -18.78 -22.92
CA ALA A 171 10.52 -18.63 -23.77
C ALA A 171 11.05 -17.20 -23.66
N SER A 172 12.36 -17.02 -23.88
CA SER A 172 12.96 -15.68 -24.01
C SER A 172 12.45 -15.02 -25.29
N SER A 173 12.10 -13.74 -25.20
CA SER A 173 11.83 -12.90 -26.37
C SER A 173 13.06 -12.04 -26.65
N PRO A 174 13.59 -12.01 -27.89
CA PRO A 174 14.75 -11.17 -28.23
C PRO A 174 14.45 -9.66 -28.24
N GLU A 175 13.26 -9.25 -27.80
CA GLU A 175 12.77 -7.87 -27.82
C GLU A 175 12.92 -7.24 -26.44
N GLY A 176 13.80 -6.25 -26.31
CA GLY A 176 13.84 -5.37 -25.15
C GLY A 176 14.99 -5.60 -24.17
N ALA A 177 14.66 -5.65 -22.88
CA ALA A 177 15.61 -5.72 -21.77
C ALA A 177 16.22 -7.12 -21.62
N ARG A 178 17.14 -7.30 -20.67
CA ARG A 178 17.63 -8.65 -20.32
C ARG A 178 16.57 -9.42 -19.52
N ASP A 179 16.44 -10.70 -19.84
CA ASP A 179 15.55 -11.63 -19.14
C ASP A 179 16.24 -12.28 -17.94
N PHE A 180 15.49 -12.50 -16.86
CA PHE A 180 15.91 -13.46 -15.83
C PHE A 180 15.72 -14.87 -16.35
N LEU A 181 16.77 -15.69 -16.24
CA LEU A 181 16.76 -17.08 -16.69
C LEU A 181 16.53 -18.04 -15.52
N VAL A 182 15.67 -19.03 -15.75
CA VAL A 182 15.39 -20.13 -14.81
C VAL A 182 15.84 -21.45 -15.46
N PRO A 183 16.91 -22.11 -14.97
CA PRO A 183 17.40 -23.35 -15.57
C PRO A 183 16.38 -24.49 -15.44
N SER A 184 16.19 -25.24 -16.52
CA SER A 184 15.30 -26.40 -16.52
C SER A 184 16.01 -27.65 -16.01
N ARG A 185 15.53 -28.23 -14.91
CA ARG A 185 16.00 -29.55 -14.44
C ARG A 185 15.67 -30.66 -15.44
N LEU A 186 14.52 -30.57 -16.11
CA LEU A 186 14.01 -31.62 -17.01
C LEU A 186 14.65 -31.57 -18.41
N HIS A 187 15.13 -30.40 -18.82
CA HIS A 187 15.73 -30.20 -20.13
C HIS A 187 17.14 -29.60 -19.95
N PRO A 188 18.16 -30.45 -19.73
CA PRO A 188 19.53 -29.98 -19.55
C PRO A 188 19.99 -29.08 -20.70
N GLY A 189 20.62 -27.95 -20.36
CA GLY A 189 21.07 -26.94 -21.33
C GLY A 189 19.97 -25.99 -21.82
N LYS A 190 18.72 -26.14 -21.36
CA LYS A 190 17.62 -25.21 -21.67
C LYS A 190 17.19 -24.41 -20.44
N PHE A 191 16.72 -23.19 -20.71
CA PHE A 191 16.28 -22.23 -19.70
C PHE A 191 14.89 -21.72 -20.05
N TYR A 192 14.10 -21.43 -19.02
CA TYR A 192 12.95 -20.53 -19.14
C TYR A 192 13.42 -19.09 -18.93
N ALA A 193 12.63 -18.15 -19.43
CA ALA A 193 12.76 -16.74 -19.13
C ALA A 193 11.55 -16.28 -18.30
N LEU A 194 11.77 -15.32 -17.40
CA LEU A 194 10.68 -14.61 -16.73
C LEU A 194 10.20 -13.45 -17.63
N PRO A 195 8.88 -13.23 -17.77
CA PRO A 195 8.33 -12.28 -18.73
C PRO A 195 8.57 -10.84 -18.30
N GLN A 196 8.98 -10.01 -19.26
CA GLN A 196 9.05 -8.55 -19.08
C GLN A 196 7.66 -7.89 -19.13
N ALA A 197 6.73 -8.55 -19.80
CA ALA A 197 5.30 -8.27 -19.89
C ALA A 197 4.61 -9.52 -20.48
N PRO A 198 3.30 -9.73 -20.28
CA PRO A 198 2.55 -10.84 -20.90
C PRO A 198 2.24 -10.58 -22.40
N GLN A 199 3.10 -9.85 -23.12
CA GLN A 199 2.87 -9.36 -24.48
C GLN A 199 2.53 -10.48 -25.48
N GLN A 200 3.26 -11.59 -25.46
CA GLN A 200 2.99 -12.71 -26.36
C GLN A 200 1.63 -13.36 -26.05
N PHE A 201 1.30 -13.49 -24.77
CA PHE A 201 0.06 -14.16 -24.36
C PHE A 201 -1.17 -13.32 -24.60
N LYS A 202 -1.13 -12.01 -24.35
CA LYS A 202 -2.29 -11.15 -24.63
C LYS A 202 -2.64 -11.13 -26.13
N GLN A 203 -1.62 -11.15 -27.00
CA GLN A 203 -1.83 -11.29 -28.44
C GLN A 203 -2.44 -12.64 -28.81
N LEU A 204 -1.94 -13.75 -28.23
CA LEU A 204 -2.54 -15.07 -28.44
C LEU A 204 -4.00 -15.14 -27.97
N LEU A 205 -4.35 -14.45 -26.88
CA LEU A 205 -5.73 -14.37 -26.40
C LEU A 205 -6.62 -13.63 -27.40
N MET A 206 -6.16 -12.52 -27.98
CA MET A 206 -6.91 -11.82 -29.02
C MET A 206 -7.12 -12.71 -30.25
N VAL A 207 -6.07 -13.42 -30.69
CA VAL A 207 -6.15 -14.39 -31.81
C VAL A 207 -7.11 -15.55 -31.50
N ALA A 208 -7.17 -15.98 -30.23
CA ALA A 208 -8.08 -17.03 -29.77
C ALA A 208 -9.55 -16.59 -29.67
N GLY A 209 -9.86 -15.30 -29.93
CA GLY A 209 -11.21 -14.77 -29.93
C GLY A 209 -11.69 -14.20 -28.59
N PHE A 210 -10.78 -14.00 -27.62
CA PHE A 210 -11.13 -13.25 -26.41
C PHE A 210 -11.15 -11.75 -26.74
N ASP A 211 -12.29 -11.10 -26.53
CA ASP A 211 -12.51 -9.71 -26.98
C ASP A 211 -11.79 -8.67 -26.10
N LYS A 212 -11.82 -8.86 -24.78
CA LYS A 212 -11.25 -7.93 -23.78
C LYS A 212 -10.53 -8.68 -22.67
N TYR A 213 -9.22 -8.51 -22.61
CA TYR A 213 -8.34 -9.13 -21.64
C TYR A 213 -7.74 -8.08 -20.71
N PHE A 214 -7.58 -8.41 -19.43
CA PHE A 214 -6.65 -7.69 -18.56
C PHE A 214 -5.95 -8.64 -17.58
N GLN A 215 -4.86 -8.16 -16.98
CA GLN A 215 -4.15 -8.82 -15.90
C GLN A 215 -3.41 -7.80 -15.05
N ILE A 216 -3.43 -8.01 -13.72
CA ILE A 216 -2.43 -7.40 -12.83
C ILE A 216 -1.19 -8.31 -12.84
N ALA A 217 -0.34 -8.14 -13.86
CA ALA A 217 0.73 -9.08 -14.19
C ALA A 217 2.02 -8.78 -13.41
N PRO A 218 2.68 -9.80 -12.83
CA PRO A 218 4.07 -9.67 -12.39
C PRO A 218 4.99 -9.66 -13.60
N CYS A 219 5.89 -8.68 -13.65
CA CYS A 219 6.83 -8.44 -14.72
C CYS A 219 8.25 -8.39 -14.17
N PHE A 220 9.21 -8.89 -14.94
CA PHE A 220 10.59 -9.05 -14.51
C PHE A 220 11.56 -8.43 -15.52
N ARG A 221 12.54 -7.65 -15.04
CA ARG A 221 13.56 -7.03 -15.90
C ARG A 221 14.93 -7.08 -15.23
N ASP A 222 15.90 -7.69 -15.92
CA ASP A 222 17.30 -7.76 -15.46
C ASP A 222 18.10 -6.51 -15.89
N GLU A 223 17.62 -5.36 -15.43
CA GLU A 223 18.22 -4.04 -15.66
C GLU A 223 18.68 -3.39 -14.36
N ASP A 224 19.62 -2.44 -14.48
CA ASP A 224 20.07 -1.65 -13.34
C ASP A 224 18.91 -0.88 -12.71
N ALA A 225 18.88 -0.90 -11.37
CA ALA A 225 17.91 -0.16 -10.57
C ALA A 225 18.07 1.35 -10.80
N ARG A 226 16.95 2.07 -10.71
CA ARG A 226 16.91 3.54 -10.66
C ARG A 226 15.94 3.98 -9.57
N ALA A 227 15.98 5.25 -9.19
CA ALA A 227 15.11 5.78 -8.13
C ALA A 227 13.60 5.52 -8.39
N ASP A 228 13.18 5.48 -9.66
CA ASP A 228 11.81 5.22 -10.10
C ASP A 228 11.60 3.81 -10.69
N ARG A 229 12.63 2.93 -10.61
CA ARG A 229 12.62 1.60 -11.21
C ARG A 229 13.06 0.55 -10.19
N SER A 230 12.08 -0.20 -9.69
CA SER A 230 12.33 -1.38 -8.85
C SER A 230 13.21 -2.38 -9.62
N PRO A 231 14.32 -2.86 -9.02
CA PRO A 231 15.10 -3.93 -9.63
C PRO A 231 14.32 -5.24 -9.58
N GLY A 232 14.53 -6.09 -10.59
CA GLY A 232 14.02 -7.45 -10.57
C GLY A 232 12.56 -7.52 -10.98
N GLU A 233 11.64 -7.20 -10.07
CA GLU A 233 10.20 -7.42 -10.22
C GLU A 233 9.35 -6.16 -9.99
N PHE A 234 8.25 -6.07 -10.73
CA PHE A 234 7.22 -5.05 -10.57
C PHE A 234 5.88 -5.58 -11.11
N TYR A 235 4.79 -4.89 -10.82
CA TYR A 235 3.45 -5.27 -11.28
C TYR A 235 2.92 -4.24 -12.26
N GLN A 236 2.25 -4.70 -13.30
CA GLN A 236 1.58 -3.86 -14.30
C GLN A 236 0.09 -4.18 -14.37
N LEU A 237 -0.74 -3.17 -14.60
CA LEU A 237 -2.04 -3.38 -15.21
C LEU A 237 -1.81 -3.51 -16.72
N ASP A 238 -1.85 -4.73 -17.22
CA ASP A 238 -1.80 -5.02 -18.65
C ASP A 238 -3.21 -5.31 -19.16
N PHE A 239 -3.54 -4.82 -20.35
CA PHE A 239 -4.84 -5.04 -20.98
C PHE A 239 -4.71 -5.03 -22.49
N GLU A 240 -5.65 -5.69 -23.16
CA GLU A 240 -5.71 -5.81 -24.61
C GLU A 240 -7.17 -5.92 -25.06
N MET A 241 -7.48 -5.39 -26.24
CA MET A 241 -8.83 -5.37 -26.82
C MET A 241 -8.78 -5.74 -28.30
N SER A 242 -9.78 -6.48 -28.78
CA SER A 242 -9.95 -6.83 -30.20
C SER A 242 -10.82 -5.80 -30.93
N PHE A 243 -10.62 -5.64 -32.25
CA PHE A 243 -11.46 -4.81 -33.13
C PHE A 243 -11.62 -3.33 -32.70
N VAL A 244 -10.57 -2.75 -32.12
CA VAL A 244 -10.56 -1.38 -31.59
C VAL A 244 -9.65 -0.44 -32.39
N THR A 245 -9.98 0.84 -32.34
CA THR A 245 -9.08 1.94 -32.71
C THR A 245 -8.28 2.44 -31.50
N GLN A 246 -7.34 3.34 -31.73
CA GLN A 246 -6.61 4.00 -30.65
C GLN A 246 -7.54 4.76 -29.69
N GLU A 247 -8.56 5.44 -30.23
CA GLU A 247 -9.53 6.19 -29.41
C GLU A 247 -10.35 5.26 -28.52
N ASP A 248 -10.72 4.07 -29.00
CA ASP A 248 -11.45 3.10 -28.18
C ASP A 248 -10.61 2.63 -26.98
N VAL A 249 -9.31 2.40 -27.18
CA VAL A 249 -8.35 2.05 -26.10
C VAL A 249 -8.24 3.17 -25.08
N PHE A 250 -8.13 4.41 -25.55
CA PHE A 250 -8.10 5.60 -24.70
C PHE A 250 -9.39 5.75 -23.88
N ASN A 251 -10.54 5.63 -24.52
CA ASN A 251 -11.84 5.74 -23.88
C ASN A 251 -12.11 4.61 -22.88
N ALA A 252 -11.50 3.43 -23.06
CA ALA A 252 -11.57 2.34 -22.09
C ALA A 252 -10.74 2.64 -20.82
N ILE A 253 -9.49 3.08 -20.98
CA ILE A 253 -8.55 3.21 -19.85
C ILE A 253 -8.70 4.52 -19.05
N GLU A 254 -9.07 5.63 -19.70
CA GLU A 254 -9.25 6.92 -19.03
C GLU A 254 -10.20 6.89 -17.82
N PRO A 255 -11.43 6.33 -17.90
CA PRO A 255 -12.33 6.26 -16.74
C PRO A 255 -11.80 5.36 -15.63
N VAL A 256 -10.99 4.34 -15.95
CA VAL A 256 -10.31 3.52 -14.93
C VAL A 256 -9.32 4.38 -14.15
N LEU A 257 -8.44 5.09 -14.85
CA LEU A 257 -7.42 5.95 -14.24
C LEU A 257 -8.06 7.09 -13.45
N ALA A 258 -8.92 7.89 -14.09
CA ALA A 258 -9.59 9.02 -13.44
C ALA A 258 -10.36 8.57 -12.20
N GLY A 259 -11.14 7.49 -12.31
CA GLY A 259 -11.92 6.97 -11.19
C GLY A 259 -11.08 6.46 -10.02
N VAL A 260 -9.94 5.81 -10.29
CA VAL A 260 -8.99 5.44 -9.22
C VAL A 260 -8.43 6.67 -8.54
N PHE A 261 -8.00 7.68 -9.31
CA PHE A 261 -7.51 8.91 -8.70
C PHE A 261 -8.61 9.64 -7.93
N GLU A 262 -9.84 9.72 -8.42
CA GLU A 262 -10.96 10.33 -7.69
C GLU A 262 -11.24 9.63 -6.34
N GLU A 263 -11.19 8.30 -6.31
CA GLU A 263 -11.41 7.49 -5.10
C GLU A 263 -10.30 7.69 -4.05
N PHE A 264 -9.04 7.89 -4.49
CA PHE A 264 -7.87 7.92 -3.59
C PHE A 264 -7.12 9.27 -3.53
N ALA A 265 -7.60 10.33 -4.19
CA ALA A 265 -6.93 11.62 -4.28
C ALA A 265 -6.88 12.39 -2.96
N ASN A 266 -7.69 12.01 -1.96
CA ASN A 266 -7.77 12.67 -0.66
C ASN A 266 -8.00 14.20 -0.79
N GLY A 267 -9.00 14.58 -1.60
CA GLY A 267 -9.38 15.98 -1.84
C GLY A 267 -8.50 16.73 -2.85
N LYS A 268 -7.48 16.10 -3.44
CA LYS A 268 -6.70 16.71 -4.52
C LYS A 268 -7.50 16.76 -5.83
N ARG A 269 -7.19 17.75 -6.67
CA ARG A 269 -7.79 17.88 -8.01
C ARG A 269 -7.39 16.69 -8.88
N VAL A 270 -8.37 16.10 -9.54
CA VAL A 270 -8.20 15.03 -10.53
C VAL A 270 -8.74 15.53 -11.87
N THR A 271 -8.02 15.24 -12.95
CA THR A 271 -8.50 15.49 -14.32
C THR A 271 -9.62 14.52 -14.63
N LYS A 272 -10.74 15.00 -15.19
CA LYS A 272 -11.90 14.15 -15.48
C LYS A 272 -11.60 13.22 -16.65
N ALA A 273 -12.17 12.02 -16.64
CA ALA A 273 -12.17 11.14 -17.81
C ALA A 273 -12.80 11.86 -19.03
N GLY A 274 -12.27 11.58 -20.22
CA GLY A 274 -12.60 12.23 -21.48
C GLY A 274 -11.99 13.64 -21.64
N THR A 275 -11.18 14.10 -20.69
CA THR A 275 -10.58 15.45 -20.72
C THR A 275 -9.06 15.42 -20.57
N PHE A 276 -8.43 14.25 -20.68
CA PHE A 276 -6.99 14.13 -20.57
C PHE A 276 -6.34 14.84 -21.78
N PRO A 277 -5.41 15.79 -21.56
CA PRO A 277 -4.74 16.47 -22.66
C PRO A 277 -4.01 15.48 -23.57
N ARG A 278 -4.26 15.56 -24.88
CA ARG A 278 -3.59 14.77 -25.90
C ARG A 278 -2.52 15.63 -26.56
N ILE A 279 -1.27 15.38 -26.21
CA ILE A 279 -0.11 16.13 -26.71
C ILE A 279 0.67 15.22 -27.65
N PRO A 280 0.76 15.53 -28.96
CA PRO A 280 1.61 14.81 -29.89
C PRO A 280 3.07 14.81 -29.43
N TYR A 281 3.80 13.72 -29.65
CA TYR A 281 5.20 13.59 -29.23
C TYR A 281 6.08 14.76 -29.69
N ALA A 282 5.99 15.14 -30.97
CA ALA A 282 6.79 16.24 -31.53
C ALA A 282 6.50 17.58 -30.84
N GLU A 283 5.22 17.84 -30.51
CA GLU A 283 4.83 19.03 -29.76
C GLU A 283 5.37 18.98 -28.33
N SER A 284 5.30 17.81 -27.67
CA SER A 284 5.78 17.65 -26.31
C SER A 284 7.30 17.89 -26.19
N ILE A 285 8.08 17.36 -27.15
CA ILE A 285 9.53 17.59 -27.21
C ILE A 285 9.82 19.06 -27.48
N ALA A 286 9.12 19.69 -28.43
CA ALA A 286 9.35 21.09 -28.78
C ALA A 286 9.01 22.06 -27.62
N LYS A 287 7.89 21.84 -26.92
CA LYS A 287 7.42 22.73 -25.86
C LYS A 287 7.99 22.43 -24.48
N TYR A 288 8.33 21.17 -24.18
CA TYR A 288 8.70 20.77 -22.81
C TYR A 288 10.03 20.01 -22.73
N GLY A 289 10.63 19.66 -23.86
CA GLY A 289 11.88 18.89 -23.89
C GLY A 289 11.74 17.47 -23.32
N SER A 290 10.52 16.95 -23.21
CA SER A 290 10.23 15.65 -22.62
C SER A 290 9.00 15.01 -23.26
N ASP A 291 9.00 13.68 -23.35
CA ASP A 291 7.88 12.84 -23.76
C ASP A 291 6.88 12.55 -22.62
N LYS A 292 7.21 12.99 -21.39
CA LYS A 292 6.38 12.89 -20.18
C LYS A 292 6.34 14.24 -19.43
N PRO A 293 5.78 15.29 -20.05
CA PRO A 293 5.87 16.66 -19.54
C PRO A 293 5.11 16.82 -18.21
N ASP A 294 5.66 17.62 -17.30
CA ASP A 294 4.97 18.01 -16.07
C ASP A 294 4.12 19.27 -16.30
N LEU A 295 2.84 19.07 -16.63
CA LEU A 295 1.90 20.17 -16.93
C LEU A 295 1.51 21.01 -15.70
N ARG A 296 2.03 20.71 -14.51
CA ARG A 296 1.87 21.58 -13.32
C ARG A 296 2.86 22.74 -13.36
N ASN A 297 3.97 22.58 -14.10
CA ASN A 297 4.94 23.63 -14.33
C ASN A 297 4.49 24.45 -15.56
N PRO A 298 4.23 25.77 -15.42
CA PRO A 298 3.75 26.59 -16.52
C PRO A 298 4.84 26.97 -17.54
N LEU A 299 6.11 26.58 -17.31
CA LEU A 299 7.22 26.94 -18.18
C LEU A 299 7.23 26.10 -19.47
N GLU A 300 7.30 26.79 -20.61
CA GLU A 300 7.44 26.20 -21.94
C GLU A 300 8.76 26.65 -22.58
N LEU A 301 9.39 25.73 -23.32
CA LEU A 301 10.52 26.01 -24.20
C LEU A 301 10.05 26.79 -25.42
N GLN A 302 10.86 27.75 -25.87
CA GLN A 302 10.61 28.53 -27.07
C GLN A 302 11.82 28.46 -28.00
N ASP A 303 11.58 28.16 -29.27
CA ASP A 303 12.62 28.25 -30.29
C ASP A 303 12.86 29.72 -30.65
N VAL A 304 14.10 30.16 -30.43
CA VAL A 304 14.55 31.53 -30.72
C VAL A 304 15.56 31.57 -31.86
N SER A 305 15.82 30.44 -32.52
CA SER A 305 16.88 30.29 -33.54
C SER A 305 16.77 31.33 -34.66
N GLU A 306 15.56 31.71 -35.05
CA GLU A 306 15.36 32.71 -36.11
C GLU A 306 15.90 34.10 -35.77
N HIS A 307 15.94 34.46 -34.49
CA HIS A 307 16.46 35.77 -34.06
C HIS A 307 18.00 35.85 -34.20
N PHE A 308 18.64 34.69 -34.36
CA PHE A 308 20.09 34.55 -34.49
C PHE A 308 20.49 34.10 -35.91
N ARG A 309 19.54 34.07 -36.86
CA ARG A 309 19.81 33.76 -38.26
C ARG A 309 20.34 35.04 -38.95
N GLY A 310 21.64 35.04 -39.28
CA GLY A 310 22.31 36.11 -40.02
C GLY A 310 22.02 36.08 -41.52
#